data_AF-A0AAW5EWX3-F1
#
_entry.id   AF-A0AAW5EWX3-F1
#
_cell.length_a   1.000
_cell.length_b   1.000
_cell.length_c   1.000
_cell.angle_alpha   90.00
_cell.angle_beta   90.00
_cell.angle_gamma   90.00
#
_symmetry.space_group_name_H-M   'P 1'
#
loop_
_entity.id
_entity.type
_entity.pdbx_description
1 polymer ?
#
loop_
_entity_poly.entity_id
_entity_poly.type
_entity_poly.pdbx_seq_one_letter_code
_entity_poly.pdbx_strand_id
1 'polypeptide(L)'
;LSFSDRGSILVVVYTAFSEAVTQGLWHRLPPAQIGRVALVDMAILAIALGLTHLLARLSGFGYRDRIAILFCGSKKSLASGVPIASVLFAPTDIGLIVMPLMVYHQIQLFVCATLARRFGERAED
;
A
#
# COMPACT_ATOMS: atom_id res chain seq x y z
N LEU A 1 7.37 20.90 -13.29
CA LEU A 1 6.52 20.65 -12.11
C LEU A 1 6.48 19.16 -11.72
N SER A 2 6.15 18.22 -12.61
CA SER A 2 6.14 16.77 -12.30
C SER A 2 7.45 16.20 -11.73
N PHE A 3 8.62 16.67 -12.18
CA PHE A 3 9.92 16.16 -11.71
C PHE A 3 10.29 16.61 -10.29
N SER A 4 9.92 17.84 -9.89
CA SER A 4 10.23 18.38 -8.57
C SER A 4 9.38 17.73 -7.47
N ASP A 5 8.12 17.43 -7.79
CA ASP A 5 7.16 16.87 -6.83
C ASP A 5 7.38 15.35 -6.66
N ARG A 6 7.71 14.66 -7.76
CA ARG A 6 8.16 13.27 -7.68
C ARG A 6 9.52 13.15 -7.00
N GLY A 7 10.41 14.11 -7.23
CA GLY A 7 11.72 14.19 -6.60
C GLY A 7 11.63 14.39 -5.09
N SER A 8 10.79 15.29 -4.61
CA SER A 8 10.58 15.51 -3.18
C SER A 8 9.99 14.26 -2.49
N ILE A 9 8.99 13.62 -3.09
CA ILE A 9 8.44 12.34 -2.60
C ILE A 9 9.54 11.27 -2.56
N LEU A 10 10.36 11.15 -3.60
CA LEU A 10 11.43 10.15 -3.67
C LEU A 10 12.46 10.36 -2.55
N VAL A 11 12.86 11.61 -2.31
CA VAL A 11 13.79 11.95 -1.23
C VAL A 11 13.20 11.60 0.13
N VAL A 12 11.93 11.96 0.39
CA VAL A 12 11.25 11.65 1.65
C VAL A 12 11.13 10.14 1.89
N VAL A 13 10.74 9.38 0.87
CA VAL A 13 10.67 7.90 0.96
C VAL A 13 12.06 7.32 1.16
N TYR A 14 13.05 7.79 0.42
CA TYR A 14 14.43 7.33 0.55
C TYR A 14 15.02 7.63 1.93
N THR A 15 14.80 8.82 2.48
CA THR A 15 15.31 9.19 3.81
C THR A 15 14.65 8.34 4.89
N ALA A 16 13.32 8.18 4.85
CA ALA A 16 12.61 7.35 5.82
C ALA A 16 13.06 5.87 5.74
N PHE A 17 13.31 5.36 4.53
CA PHE A 17 13.74 3.98 4.35
C PHE A 17 15.21 3.77 4.72
N SER A 18 16.08 4.70 4.34
CA SER A 18 17.50 4.68 4.69
C SER A 18 17.66 4.73 6.22
N GLU A 19 16.89 5.58 6.90
CA GLU A 19 16.87 5.66 8.37
C GLU A 19 16.40 4.34 9.01
N ALA A 20 15.37 3.69 8.46
CA ALA A 20 14.94 2.36 8.90
C ALA A 20 16.06 1.30 8.74
N VAL A 21 16.78 1.33 7.62
CA VAL A 21 17.88 0.39 7.35
C VAL A 21 19.10 0.67 8.25
N THR A 22 19.49 1.95 8.41
CA THR A 22 20.64 2.34 9.25
C THR A 22 20.39 2.12 10.74
N GLN A 23 19.14 2.17 11.21
CA GLN A 23 18.76 1.74 12.56
C GLN A 23 18.89 0.22 12.78
N GLY A 24 19.27 -0.54 11.74
CA GLY A 24 19.49 -1.98 11.82
C GLY A 24 18.19 -2.76 11.93
N LEU A 25 17.08 -2.23 11.41
CA LEU A 25 15.75 -2.81 11.56
C LEU A 25 15.67 -4.25 11.04
N TRP A 26 16.39 -4.56 9.96
CA TRP A 26 16.52 -5.91 9.42
C TRP A 26 17.22 -6.91 10.35
N HIS A 27 18.08 -6.43 11.27
CA HIS A 27 18.71 -7.24 12.31
C HIS A 27 17.87 -7.30 13.60
N ARG A 28 17.03 -6.29 13.85
CA ARG A 28 16.18 -6.22 15.07
C ARG A 28 14.82 -6.91 14.92
N LEU A 29 14.34 -7.13 13.69
CA LEU A 29 13.08 -7.80 13.42
C LEU A 29 13.32 -9.28 13.07
N PRO A 30 12.99 -10.24 13.95
CA PRO A 30 12.99 -11.66 13.58
C PRO A 30 12.06 -11.91 12.38
N PRO A 31 12.40 -12.86 11.48
CA PRO A 31 11.57 -13.18 10.30
C PRO A 31 10.10 -13.48 10.63
N ALA A 32 9.85 -14.05 11.82
CA ALA A 32 8.51 -14.31 12.33
C ALA A 32 7.68 -13.03 12.56
N GLN A 33 8.29 -11.90 12.94
CA GLN A 33 7.59 -10.62 13.05
C GLN A 33 7.22 -10.06 11.68
N ILE A 34 8.12 -10.15 10.70
CA ILE A 34 7.84 -9.74 9.32
C ILE A 34 6.69 -10.58 8.74
N GLY A 35 6.68 -11.89 8.99
CA GLY A 35 5.57 -12.76 8.61
C GLY A 35 4.23 -12.35 9.23
N ARG A 36 4.22 -11.97 10.52
CA ARG A 36 3.01 -11.45 11.19
C ARG A 36 2.55 -10.12 10.61
N VAL A 37 3.46 -9.19 10.34
CA VAL A 37 3.14 -7.90 9.70
C VAL A 37 2.50 -8.14 8.33
N ALA A 38 3.13 -8.97 7.50
CA ALA A 38 2.59 -9.33 6.19
C ALA A 38 1.20 -9.98 6.28
N LEU A 39 0.96 -10.85 7.27
CA LEU A 39 -0.35 -11.45 7.49
C LEU A 39 -1.43 -10.39 7.82
N VAL A 40 -1.11 -9.45 8.70
CA VAL A 40 -2.01 -8.35 9.07
C VAL A 40 -2.26 -7.44 7.85
N ASP A 41 -1.22 -7.09 7.10
CA ASP A 41 -1.33 -6.28 5.89
C ASP A 41 -2.21 -6.95 4.82
N MET A 42 -2.05 -8.27 4.62
CA MET A 42 -2.92 -9.04 3.73
C MET A 42 -4.37 -9.03 4.19
N ALA A 43 -4.62 -9.18 5.50
CA ALA A 43 -5.97 -9.13 6.06
C ALA A 43 -6.62 -7.76 5.83
N ILE A 44 -5.89 -6.67 6.10
CA ILE A 44 -6.36 -5.31 5.87
C ILE A 44 -6.66 -5.09 4.38
N LEU A 45 -5.77 -5.53 3.48
CA LEU A 45 -5.98 -5.40 2.04
C LEU A 45 -7.21 -6.19 1.58
N ALA A 46 -7.39 -7.41 2.08
CA ALA A 46 -8.54 -8.25 1.76
C ALA A 46 -9.85 -7.60 2.22
N ILE A 47 -9.87 -7.03 3.44
CA ILE A 47 -11.03 -6.29 3.95
C ILE A 47 -11.31 -5.06 3.08
N ALA A 48 -10.29 -4.27 2.74
CA ALA A 48 -10.47 -3.07 1.91
C ALA A 48 -11.03 -3.42 0.51
N LEU A 49 -10.47 -4.44 -0.15
CA LEU A 49 -10.96 -4.94 -1.44
C LEU A 49 -12.39 -5.52 -1.32
N GLY A 50 -12.66 -6.29 -0.27
CA GLY A 50 -13.97 -6.89 -0.02
C GLY A 50 -15.05 -5.85 0.22
N LEU A 51 -14.79 -4.85 1.07
CA LEU A 51 -15.71 -3.76 1.37
C LEU A 51 -15.99 -2.90 0.15
N THR A 52 -14.94 -2.49 -0.58
CA THR A 52 -15.10 -1.67 -1.79
C THR A 52 -15.85 -2.42 -2.90
N HIS A 53 -15.59 -3.73 -3.06
CA HIS A 53 -16.35 -4.57 -3.99
C HIS A 53 -17.82 -4.71 -3.58
N LEU A 54 -18.09 -4.97 -2.29
CA LEU A 54 -19.44 -5.12 -1.78
C LEU A 54 -20.25 -3.82 -1.91
N LEU A 55 -19.66 -2.70 -1.53
CA LEU A 55 -20.28 -1.37 -1.68
C LEU A 55 -20.58 -1.07 -3.15
N ALA A 56 -19.64 -1.34 -4.06
CA ALA A 56 -19.86 -1.13 -5.48
C ALA A 56 -20.99 -2.04 -6.04
N ARG A 57 -21.14 -3.25 -5.50
CA ARG A 57 -22.22 -4.17 -5.85
C ARG A 57 -23.58 -3.73 -5.30
N LEU A 58 -23.63 -3.30 -4.04
CA LEU A 58 -24.86 -2.84 -3.37
C LEU A 58 -25.41 -1.56 -4.00
N SER A 59 -24.52 -0.66 -4.44
CA SER A 59 -24.92 0.59 -5.10
C SER A 59 -25.41 0.41 -6.54
N GLY A 60 -25.48 -0.82 -7.06
CA GLY A 60 -26.05 -1.10 -8.38
C GLY A 60 -25.20 -0.67 -9.58
N PHE A 61 -23.95 -0.27 -9.37
CA PHE A 61 -23.05 0.17 -10.46
C PHE A 61 -22.79 -0.92 -11.51
N GLY A 62 -22.52 -0.53 -12.75
CA GLY A 62 -22.15 -1.45 -13.83
C GLY A 62 -20.78 -2.11 -13.61
N TYR A 63 -20.45 -3.14 -14.40
CA TYR A 63 -19.20 -3.91 -14.23
C TYR A 63 -17.93 -3.06 -14.30
N ARG A 64 -17.85 -2.14 -15.28
CA ARG A 64 -16.70 -1.25 -15.47
C ARG A 64 -16.50 -0.30 -14.29
N ASP A 65 -17.59 0.26 -13.78
CA ASP A 65 -17.58 1.18 -12.64
C ASP A 65 -17.19 0.47 -11.34
N ARG A 66 -17.65 -0.78 -11.16
CA ARG A 66 -17.23 -1.60 -10.02
C ARG A 66 -15.73 -1.85 -9.98
N ILE A 67 -15.11 -2.10 -11.14
CA ILE A 67 -13.66 -2.28 -11.25
C ILE A 67 -12.94 -0.96 -10.92
N ALA A 68 -13.42 0.16 -11.44
CA ALA A 68 -12.86 1.48 -11.13
C ALA A 68 -12.94 1.80 -9.62
N ILE A 69 -14.09 1.57 -9.00
CA ILE A 69 -14.31 1.79 -7.56
C ILE A 69 -13.40 0.88 -6.72
N LEU A 70 -13.26 -0.39 -7.11
CA LEU A 70 -12.39 -1.34 -6.43
C LEU A 70 -10.94 -0.84 -6.42
N PHE A 71 -10.41 -0.44 -7.58
CA PHE A 71 -9.03 0.03 -7.68
C PHE A 71 -8.79 1.40 -7.05
N CYS A 72 -9.76 2.31 -7.11
CA CYS A 72 -9.64 3.61 -6.48
C CYS A 72 -9.76 3.51 -4.96
N GLY A 73 -10.66 2.65 -4.45
CA GLY A 73 -10.91 2.50 -3.03
C GLY A 73 -9.86 1.65 -2.29
N SER A 74 -9.22 0.70 -2.95
CA SER A 74 -8.27 -0.22 -2.31
C SER A 74 -6.80 0.24 -2.35
N LYS A 75 -6.47 1.25 -3.17
CA LYS A 75 -5.09 1.73 -3.31
C LYS A 75 -4.71 2.66 -2.17
N LYS A 76 -3.76 2.24 -1.35
CA LYS A 76 -3.10 3.08 -0.34
C LYS A 76 -1.82 3.68 -0.94
N SER A 77 -1.72 5.01 -0.94
CA SER A 77 -0.56 5.72 -1.47
C SER A 77 0.56 5.76 -0.43
N LEU A 78 1.65 5.03 -0.69
CA LEU A 78 2.88 5.13 0.10
C LEU A 78 3.45 6.55 0.06
N ALA A 79 3.44 7.16 -1.13
CA ALA A 79 3.91 8.53 -1.34
C ALA A 79 3.20 9.57 -0.46
N SER A 80 1.91 9.33 -0.14
CA SER A 80 1.17 10.18 0.81
C SER A 80 1.34 9.73 2.26
N GLY A 81 1.48 8.44 2.51
CA GLY A 81 1.58 7.89 3.86
C GLY A 81 2.90 8.23 4.57
N VAL A 82 4.03 8.27 3.86
CA VAL A 82 5.33 8.59 4.47
C VAL A 82 5.39 10.04 4.99
N PRO A 83 5.00 11.08 4.23
CA PRO A 83 4.93 12.44 4.74
C PRO A 83 4.01 12.58 5.96
N ILE A 84 2.83 11.94 5.94
CA ILE A 84 1.89 11.98 7.07
C ILE A 84 2.54 11.37 8.32
N ALA A 85 3.22 10.23 8.18
CA ALA A 85 3.93 9.60 9.29
C ALA A 85 5.05 10.50 9.83
N SER A 86 5.80 11.19 8.96
CA SER A 86 6.86 12.10 9.38
C SER A 86 6.39 13.35 10.13
N VAL A 87 5.13 13.76 9.94
CA VAL A 87 4.52 14.87 10.68
C VAL A 87 3.96 14.39 12.02
N LEU A 88 3.43 13.17 12.09
CA LEU A 88 2.75 12.66 13.28
C LEU A 88 3.68 12.01 14.30
N PHE A 89 4.84 11.51 13.89
CA PHE A 89 5.73 10.71 14.74
C PHE A 89 7.15 11.26 14.82
N ALA A 90 7.82 10.98 15.93
CA ALA A 90 9.23 11.35 16.11
C ALA A 90 10.11 10.60 15.09
N PRO A 91 11.20 11.23 14.59
CA PRO A 91 12.07 10.64 13.56
C PRO A 91 12.58 9.24 13.89
N THR A 92 12.89 9.00 15.17
CA THR A 92 13.36 7.70 15.68
C THR A 92 12.36 6.56 15.48
N ASP A 93 11.05 6.83 15.39
CA ASP A 93 10.01 5.81 15.26
C ASP A 93 9.51 5.64 13.82
N ILE A 94 9.86 6.57 12.90
CA ILE A 94 9.38 6.56 11.51
C ILE A 94 9.75 5.25 10.82
N GLY A 95 10.98 4.74 11.02
CA GLY A 95 11.43 3.52 10.36
C GLY A 95 10.59 2.27 10.69
N LEU A 96 10.14 2.15 11.94
CA LEU A 96 9.27 1.06 12.39
C LEU A 96 7.84 1.18 11.81
N ILE A 97 7.34 2.40 11.64
CA ILE A 97 5.99 2.68 11.13
C ILE A 97 5.92 2.54 9.60
N VAL A 98 7.00 2.92 8.91
CA VAL A 98 7.09 2.84 7.45
C VAL A 98 7.24 1.40 6.96
N MET A 99 7.84 0.50 7.74
CA MET A 99 8.06 -0.89 7.32
C MET A 99 6.77 -1.66 6.97
N PRO A 100 5.73 -1.72 7.83
CA PRO A 100 4.44 -2.31 7.48
C PRO A 100 3.81 -1.62 6.26
N LEU A 101 3.89 -0.29 6.19
CA LEU A 101 3.34 0.49 5.09
C LEU A 101 3.96 0.08 3.74
N MET A 102 5.23 -0.28 3.73
CA MET A 102 5.94 -0.75 2.54
C MET A 102 5.61 -2.19 2.17
N VAL A 103 5.50 -3.08 3.16
CA VAL A 103 5.05 -4.45 2.95
C VAL A 103 3.63 -4.45 2.37
N TYR A 104 2.71 -3.70 2.99
CA TYR A 104 1.35 -3.49 2.47
C TYR A 104 1.36 -3.01 1.03
N HIS A 105 2.14 -1.96 0.71
CA HIS A 105 2.18 -1.40 -0.64
C HIS A 105 2.64 -2.42 -1.68
N GLN A 106 3.67 -3.21 -1.36
CA GLN A 106 4.20 -4.22 -2.28
C GLN A 106 3.19 -5.35 -2.53
N ILE A 107 2.54 -5.84 -1.46
CA ILE A 107 1.47 -6.84 -1.57
C ILE A 107 0.31 -6.29 -2.41
N GLN A 108 -0.09 -5.04 -2.17
CA GLN A 108 -1.16 -4.38 -2.91
C GLN A 108 -0.83 -4.26 -4.40
N LEU A 109 0.40 -3.90 -4.79
CA LEU A 109 0.80 -3.86 -6.20
C LEU A 109 0.67 -5.24 -6.87
N PHE A 110 1.10 -6.30 -6.20
CA PHE A 110 1.01 -7.67 -6.72
C PHE A 110 -0.45 -8.14 -6.87
N VAL A 111 -1.26 -7.96 -5.82
CA VAL A 111 -2.68 -8.33 -5.82
C VAL A 111 -3.47 -7.52 -6.84
N CYS A 112 -3.30 -6.19 -6.88
CA CYS A 112 -4.01 -5.37 -7.85
C CYS A 112 -3.60 -5.66 -9.30
N ALA A 113 -2.32 -5.96 -9.56
CA ALA A 113 -1.86 -6.31 -10.91
C ALA A 113 -2.45 -7.66 -11.39
N THR A 114 -2.49 -8.66 -10.51
CA THR A 114 -3.11 -9.96 -10.83
C THR A 114 -4.62 -9.84 -11.02
N LEU A 115 -5.30 -9.03 -10.21
CA LEU A 115 -6.73 -8.75 -10.36
C LEU A 115 -7.04 -7.98 -11.66
N ALA A 116 -6.21 -7.00 -12.00
CA ALA A 116 -6.36 -6.22 -13.24
C ALA A 116 -6.23 -7.11 -14.48
N ARG A 117 -5.26 -8.04 -14.49
CA ARG A 117 -5.11 -9.03 -15.57
C ARG A 117 -6.36 -9.90 -15.72
N ARG A 118 -6.87 -10.46 -14.61
CA ARG A 118 -8.08 -11.29 -14.63
C ARG A 118 -9.33 -10.54 -15.10
N PHE A 119 -9.47 -9.27 -14.73
CA PHE A 119 -10.61 -8.46 -15.22
C PHE A 119 -10.47 -8.09 -16.69
N GLY A 120 -9.24 -7.94 -17.19
CA GLY A 120 -8.95 -7.72 -18.62
C GLY A 120 -9.35 -8.93 -19.46
N GLU A 121 -8.94 -10.13 -19.06
CA GLU A 121 -9.29 -11.38 -19.76
C GLU A 121 -10.81 -11.57 -19.87
N ARG A 122 -11.57 -11.25 -18.82
CA ARG A 122 -13.04 -11.35 -18.81
C ARG A 122 -13.77 -10.25 -19.60
N ALA A 123 -13.07 -9.20 -20.02
CA ALA A 123 -13.65 -8.13 -20.82
C ALA A 123 -13.46 -8.38 -22.33
N GLU A 124 -12.60 -9.33 -22.70
CA GLU A 124 -12.33 -9.74 -24.08
C GLU A 124 -13.21 -10.93 -24.54
N ASP A 125 -13.86 -11.63 -23.60
CA ASP A 125 -14.93 -12.63 -23.83
C ASP A 125 -16.33 -11.97 -23.91
#